data_AF-A0A1M4NDP1-F1
#
_entry.id   AF-A0A1M4NDP1-F1
#
_cell.length_a   1.000
_cell.length_b   1.000
_cell.length_c   1.000
_cell.angle_alpha   90.00
_cell.angle_beta   90.00
_cell.angle_gamma   90.00
#
_symmetry.space_group_name_H-M   'P 1'
#
loop_
_entity.id
_entity.type
_entity.pdbx_description
1 polymer ?
#
loop_
_entity_poly.entity_id
_entity_poly.type
_entity_poly.pdbx_seq_one_letter_code
_entity_poly.pdbx_strand_id
1 'polypeptide(L)'
;MQKSKSFDANRLYKLQRYDEVIKLYENVERDYIFNEWDYYYYLNALKKMERYREGLKLSFEVLKRNPQYKRVQDIYCWFIYYEYIRNFHYQNGNEGDFFKAVDFIVKFAENNEYTPYRYSLWKAVDYLESKASINYEKINYYISLLSPNILSAEPKKLMKDNKEMKLASEREKWYSIKSKALLKNGQYEECIRISQEALRTFKELHHDNNIWFNYRIAVSKIELGDLDRAEEILVNLLKEKEQWFLYESMFKIYIKKNDFDKALKFAASAALSFGEHKHKLKLYEEISDFISQKGMEKEAYYHLLLIKKVREENDWKISNEFLAKLYKYNEEELNKTSLIRYLEAFWRQYKFKGETKLKGVINKILPNGKAGFIQGENGQRYYFRMNSICNRKMSVEEGKEVTFYTKESFDRVKHRVSMEAIEIVICK
;
A
#
# COMPACT_ATOMS: atom_id res chain seq x y z
N MET A 1 -19.46 24.90 55.78
CA MET A 1 -19.87 24.42 54.44
C MET A 1 -18.87 24.98 53.43
N GLN A 2 -17.80 24.25 53.12
CA GLN A 2 -16.80 24.70 52.13
C GLN A 2 -17.50 24.75 50.77
N LYS A 3 -17.72 25.95 50.20
CA LYS A 3 -18.25 26.08 48.85
C LYS A 3 -17.21 25.51 47.89
N SER A 4 -17.58 24.46 47.16
CA SER A 4 -16.70 23.88 46.14
C SER A 4 -16.37 24.93 45.09
N LYS A 5 -15.07 25.18 44.87
CA LYS A 5 -14.58 26.13 43.85
C LYS A 5 -14.92 25.71 42.42
N SER A 6 -15.32 24.45 42.23
CA SER A 6 -15.78 23.90 40.94
C SER A 6 -16.91 24.70 40.27
N PHE A 7 -17.77 25.38 41.04
CA PHE A 7 -18.83 26.23 40.46
C PHE A 7 -18.24 27.46 39.75
N ASP A 8 -17.32 28.16 40.41
CA ASP A 8 -16.65 29.33 39.86
C ASP A 8 -15.72 28.93 38.71
N ALA A 9 -15.02 27.80 38.85
CA ALA A 9 -14.19 27.23 37.78
C ALA A 9 -15.02 26.86 36.55
N ASN A 10 -16.20 26.25 36.71
CA ASN A 10 -17.10 25.94 35.59
C ASN A 10 -17.56 27.21 34.86
N ARG A 11 -17.93 28.27 35.61
CA ARG A 11 -18.32 29.55 35.02
C ARG A 11 -17.18 30.15 34.20
N LEU A 12 -15.98 30.24 34.75
CA LEU A 12 -14.80 30.75 34.06
C LEU A 12 -14.42 29.88 32.85
N TYR A 13 -14.54 28.57 32.97
CA TYR A 13 -14.27 27.62 31.90
C TYR A 13 -15.22 27.81 30.71
N LYS A 14 -16.53 27.99 30.97
CA LYS A 14 -17.53 28.30 29.92
C LYS A 14 -17.26 29.63 29.22
N LEU A 15 -16.66 30.58 29.92
CA LEU A 15 -16.22 31.87 29.35
C LEU A 15 -14.86 31.79 28.66
N GLN A 16 -14.24 30.60 28.57
CA GLN A 16 -12.92 30.36 27.99
C GLN A 16 -11.78 31.13 28.69
N ARG A 17 -11.98 31.54 29.95
CA ARG A 17 -10.96 32.25 30.77
C ARG A 17 -10.08 31.23 31.50
N TYR A 18 -9.33 30.45 30.74
CA TYR A 18 -8.58 29.30 31.27
C TYR A 18 -7.42 29.69 32.18
N ASP A 19 -6.76 30.83 31.93
CA ASP A 19 -5.70 31.34 32.80
C ASP A 19 -6.23 31.68 34.20
N GLU A 20 -7.46 32.20 34.28
CA GLU A 20 -8.11 32.50 35.55
C GLU A 20 -8.59 31.26 36.28
N VAL A 21 -9.03 30.22 35.56
CA VAL A 21 -9.28 28.90 36.17
C VAL A 21 -7.99 28.36 36.81
N ILE A 22 -6.85 28.49 36.12
CA ILE A 22 -5.57 28.03 36.67
C ILE A 22 -5.20 28.86 37.91
N LYS A 23 -5.26 30.20 37.85
CA LYS A 23 -4.98 31.08 39.00
C LYS A 23 -5.90 30.80 40.19
N LEU A 24 -7.16 30.46 39.94
CA LEU A 24 -8.13 30.11 40.99
C LEU A 24 -7.66 28.90 41.81
N TYR A 25 -7.02 27.93 41.15
CA TYR A 25 -6.53 26.69 41.76
C TYR A 25 -5.09 26.78 42.28
N GLU A 26 -4.25 27.63 41.69
CA GLU A 26 -2.90 27.92 42.21
C GLU A 26 -2.95 28.72 43.53
N ASN A 27 -3.96 29.58 43.71
CA ASN A 27 -4.13 30.43 44.91
C ASN A 27 -5.07 29.83 45.96
N VAL A 28 -5.09 28.51 46.09
CA VAL A 28 -5.96 27.82 47.04
C VAL A 28 -5.31 27.73 48.43
N GLU A 29 -6.10 27.92 49.48
CA GLU A 29 -5.69 27.72 50.88
C GLU A 29 -5.17 26.30 51.10
N ARG A 30 -4.13 26.14 51.94
CA ARG A 30 -3.44 24.85 52.13
C ARG A 30 -4.36 23.70 52.58
N ASP A 31 -5.45 24.02 53.27
CA ASP A 31 -6.36 23.03 53.86
C ASP A 31 -7.57 22.71 52.96
N TYR A 32 -7.64 23.26 51.74
CA TYR A 32 -8.72 22.95 50.82
C TYR A 32 -8.55 21.55 50.21
N ILE A 33 -9.58 20.72 50.36
CA ILE A 33 -9.61 19.37 49.80
C ILE A 33 -10.30 19.43 48.43
N PHE A 34 -9.53 19.21 47.38
CA PHE A 34 -10.04 19.14 46.01
C PHE A 34 -10.86 17.87 45.80
N ASN A 35 -12.06 18.04 45.23
CA ASN A 35 -12.83 16.92 44.71
C ASN A 35 -12.47 16.64 43.24
N GLU A 36 -13.01 15.56 42.65
CA GLU A 36 -12.73 15.19 41.25
C GLU A 36 -13.10 16.31 40.26
N TRP A 37 -14.17 17.07 40.51
CA TRP A 37 -14.59 18.17 39.65
C TRP A 37 -13.64 19.37 39.70
N ASP A 38 -13.05 19.65 40.87
CA ASP A 38 -12.03 20.68 40.98
C ASP A 38 -10.81 20.35 40.11
N TYR A 39 -10.33 19.10 40.21
CA TYR A 39 -9.25 18.62 39.34
C TYR A 39 -9.65 18.59 37.87
N TYR A 40 -10.89 18.22 37.54
CA TYR A 40 -11.38 18.20 36.17
C TYR A 40 -11.26 19.57 35.48
N TYR A 41 -11.73 20.64 36.12
CA TYR A 41 -11.65 21.99 35.54
C TYR A 41 -10.21 22.51 35.51
N TYR A 42 -9.43 22.28 36.56
CA TYR A 42 -8.03 22.71 36.60
C TYR A 42 -7.21 22.05 35.48
N LEU A 43 -7.27 20.72 35.38
CA LEU A 43 -6.53 19.96 34.37
C LEU A 43 -7.00 20.28 32.96
N ASN A 44 -8.31 20.46 32.72
CA ASN A 44 -8.78 20.89 31.41
C ASN A 44 -8.33 22.31 31.05
N ALA A 45 -8.22 23.23 32.02
CA ALA A 45 -7.67 24.56 31.77
C ALA A 45 -6.18 24.48 31.40
N LEU A 46 -5.38 23.69 32.14
CA LEU A 46 -3.98 23.41 31.78
C LEU A 46 -3.86 22.83 30.37
N LYS A 47 -4.73 21.88 30.00
CA LYS A 47 -4.79 21.29 28.66
C LYS A 47 -5.09 22.32 27.57
N LYS A 48 -6.06 23.21 27.80
CA LYS A 48 -6.43 24.28 26.84
C LYS A 48 -5.33 25.33 26.69
N MET A 49 -4.53 25.55 27.72
CA MET A 49 -3.36 26.42 27.71
C MET A 49 -2.08 25.71 27.25
N GLU A 50 -2.18 24.47 26.74
CA GLU A 50 -1.05 23.65 26.27
C GLU A 50 0.06 23.41 27.32
N ARG A 51 -0.26 23.57 28.62
CA ARG A 51 0.65 23.30 29.77
C ARG A 51 0.70 21.79 30.06
N TYR A 52 1.04 20.97 29.05
CA TYR A 52 0.88 19.52 29.11
C TYR A 52 1.75 18.83 30.17
N ARG A 53 3.02 19.21 30.30
CA ARG A 53 3.95 18.63 31.30
C ARG A 53 3.51 18.87 32.73
N GLU A 54 3.00 20.06 33.01
CA GLU A 54 2.45 20.40 34.32
C GLU A 54 1.17 19.61 34.58
N GLY A 55 0.29 19.55 33.59
CA GLY A 55 -0.90 18.71 33.62
C GLY A 55 -0.59 17.24 33.92
N LEU A 56 0.43 16.66 33.25
CA LEU A 56 0.91 15.30 33.50
C LEU A 56 1.34 15.11 34.96
N LYS A 57 2.19 16.01 35.46
CA LYS A 57 2.71 15.92 36.83
C LYS A 57 1.58 16.00 37.85
N LEU A 58 0.67 16.97 37.70
CA LEU A 58 -0.44 17.16 38.62
C LEU A 58 -1.41 15.97 38.58
N SER A 59 -1.86 15.55 37.41
CA SER A 59 -2.81 14.43 37.28
C SER A 59 -2.21 13.10 37.75
N PHE A 60 -0.92 12.85 37.53
CA PHE A 60 -0.22 11.70 38.09
C PHE A 60 -0.27 11.67 39.63
N GLU A 61 0.09 12.78 40.29
CA GLU A 61 0.04 12.88 41.75
C GLU A 61 -1.38 12.71 42.31
N VAL A 62 -2.39 13.22 41.60
CA VAL A 62 -3.81 13.06 41.97
C VAL A 62 -4.24 11.61 41.88
N LEU A 63 -3.94 10.93 40.76
CA LEU A 63 -4.32 9.53 40.52
C LEU A 63 -3.60 8.55 41.45
N LYS A 64 -2.37 8.87 41.89
CA LYS A 64 -1.65 8.09 42.90
C LYS A 64 -2.42 8.03 44.23
N ARG A 65 -3.15 9.09 44.58
CA ARG A 65 -3.93 9.18 45.83
C ARG A 65 -5.40 8.77 45.62
N ASN A 66 -5.92 8.99 44.42
CA ASN A 66 -7.33 8.78 44.08
C ASN A 66 -7.46 8.03 42.74
N PRO A 67 -7.07 6.74 42.67
CA PRO A 67 -7.09 5.96 41.43
C PRO A 67 -8.49 5.79 40.82
N GLN A 68 -9.54 6.00 41.62
CA GLN A 68 -10.95 5.94 41.21
C GLN A 68 -11.44 7.18 40.44
N TYR A 69 -10.65 8.26 40.36
CA TYR A 69 -11.02 9.51 39.68
C TYR A 69 -10.92 9.37 38.16
N LYS A 70 -11.94 8.77 37.57
CA LYS A 70 -12.03 8.46 36.12
C LYS A 70 -11.89 9.69 35.24
N ARG A 71 -12.49 10.83 35.62
CA ARG A 71 -12.38 12.08 34.83
C ARG A 71 -10.95 12.60 34.78
N VAL A 72 -10.22 12.44 35.89
CA VAL A 72 -8.80 12.79 35.96
C VAL A 72 -7.98 11.82 35.11
N GLN A 73 -8.30 10.52 35.16
CA GLN A 73 -7.66 9.49 34.34
C GLN A 73 -7.81 9.78 32.83
N ASP A 74 -9.01 10.16 32.38
CA ASP A 74 -9.24 10.49 30.97
C ASP A 74 -8.43 11.71 30.52
N ILE A 75 -8.34 12.75 31.36
CA ILE A 75 -7.52 13.94 31.06
C ILE A 75 -6.03 13.59 31.09
N TYR A 76 -5.60 12.72 32.01
CA TYR A 76 -4.21 12.24 32.05
C TYR A 76 -3.82 11.53 30.76
N CYS A 77 -4.69 10.68 30.21
CA CYS A 77 -4.47 10.06 28.91
C CYS A 77 -4.34 11.11 27.78
N TRP A 78 -5.13 12.19 27.80
CA TRP A 78 -5.00 13.29 26.85
C TRP A 78 -3.65 14.00 26.95
N PHE A 79 -3.16 14.23 28.17
CA PHE A 79 -1.85 14.82 28.37
C PHE A 79 -0.72 13.91 27.85
N ILE A 80 -0.81 12.59 28.08
CA ILE A 80 0.13 11.62 27.51
C ILE A 80 0.11 11.69 25.99
N TYR A 81 -1.08 11.75 25.38
CA TYR A 81 -1.23 11.86 23.95
C TYR A 81 -0.55 13.12 23.39
N TYR A 82 -0.77 14.28 24.02
CA TYR A 82 -0.18 15.53 23.53
C TYR A 82 1.34 15.58 23.67
N GLU A 83 1.87 15.12 24.80
CA GLU A 83 3.31 15.16 25.07
C GLU A 83 4.09 14.14 24.23
N TYR A 84 3.58 12.90 24.13
CA TYR A 84 4.36 11.78 23.59
C TYR A 84 3.92 11.30 22.20
N ILE A 85 2.68 11.56 21.77
CA ILE A 85 2.10 10.91 20.58
C ILE A 85 1.78 11.91 19.46
N ARG A 86 1.03 12.97 19.74
CA ARG A 86 0.54 13.94 18.72
C ARG A 86 1.69 14.50 17.89
N ASN A 87 2.71 14.99 18.59
CA ASN A 87 3.88 15.66 18.02
C ASN A 87 5.11 14.74 17.91
N PHE A 88 4.91 13.42 17.94
CA PHE A 88 6.01 12.47 17.83
C PHE A 88 6.78 12.64 16.52
N HIS A 89 8.11 12.78 16.60
CA HIS A 89 8.99 12.94 15.46
C HIS A 89 9.37 11.58 14.86
N TYR A 90 8.93 11.31 13.62
CA TYR A 90 9.06 9.97 13.02
C TYR A 90 10.51 9.56 12.74
N GLN A 91 11.42 10.52 12.55
CA GLN A 91 12.82 10.26 12.19
C GLN A 91 13.73 10.01 13.39
N ASN A 92 13.55 10.75 14.49
CA ASN A 92 14.47 10.78 15.62
C ASN A 92 13.79 10.73 17.00
N GLY A 93 12.48 10.52 17.06
CA GLY A 93 11.77 10.37 18.33
C GLY A 93 12.11 9.06 19.05
N ASN A 94 12.00 9.05 20.37
CA ASN A 94 12.18 7.84 21.17
C ASN A 94 11.00 6.87 21.00
N GLU A 95 11.21 5.80 20.22
CA GLU A 95 10.18 4.78 19.96
C GLU A 95 9.69 4.09 21.23
N GLY A 96 10.59 3.86 22.18
CA GLY A 96 10.26 3.18 23.43
C GLY A 96 9.22 3.98 24.24
N ASP A 97 9.44 5.28 24.38
CA ASP A 97 8.52 6.17 25.09
C ASP A 97 7.21 6.35 24.33
N PHE A 98 7.27 6.45 22.99
CA PHE A 98 6.08 6.53 22.14
C PHE A 98 5.17 5.33 22.30
N PHE A 99 5.69 4.10 22.19
CA PHE A 99 4.85 2.91 22.32
C PHE A 99 4.38 2.67 23.76
N LYS A 100 5.20 2.98 24.77
CA LYS A 100 4.75 2.98 26.17
C LYS A 100 3.56 3.93 26.39
N ALA A 101 3.58 5.11 25.78
CA ALA A 101 2.48 6.06 25.83
C ALA A 101 1.22 5.52 25.13
N VAL A 102 1.37 4.93 23.94
CA VAL A 102 0.26 4.30 23.21
C VAL A 102 -0.37 3.18 24.04
N ASP A 103 0.44 2.24 24.55
CA ASP A 103 -0.01 1.10 25.33
C ASP A 103 -0.68 1.54 26.65
N PHE A 104 -0.16 2.59 27.28
CA PHE A 104 -0.78 3.18 28.47
C PHE A 104 -2.18 3.70 28.16
N ILE A 105 -2.34 4.47 27.07
CA ILE A 105 -3.65 4.99 26.67
C ILE A 105 -4.61 3.85 26.33
N VAL A 106 -4.15 2.82 25.60
CA VAL A 106 -4.96 1.65 25.27
C VAL A 106 -5.46 0.94 26.53
N LYS A 107 -4.64 0.88 27.57
CA LYS A 107 -4.99 0.20 28.83
C LYS A 107 -5.98 1.00 29.69
N PHE A 108 -5.87 2.33 29.71
CA PHE A 108 -6.55 3.16 30.72
C PHE A 108 -7.61 4.12 30.17
N ALA A 109 -7.59 4.44 28.88
CA ALA A 109 -8.63 5.29 28.28
C ALA A 109 -9.82 4.45 27.82
N GLU A 110 -11.04 4.97 27.98
CA GLU A 110 -12.22 4.36 27.39
C GLU A 110 -12.18 4.37 25.85
N ASN A 111 -12.67 3.32 25.20
CA ASN A 111 -12.80 3.29 23.74
C ASN A 111 -14.05 4.04 23.27
N ASN A 112 -13.99 5.37 23.28
CA ASN A 112 -15.02 6.24 22.71
C ASN A 112 -14.38 7.44 21.99
N GLU A 113 -15.20 8.32 21.41
CA GLU A 113 -14.75 9.47 20.61
C GLU A 113 -14.15 10.63 21.44
N TYR A 114 -14.36 10.63 22.76
CA TYR A 114 -13.93 11.71 23.66
C TYR A 114 -12.57 11.45 24.32
N THR A 115 -11.94 10.31 24.03
CA THR A 115 -10.63 9.93 24.58
C THR A 115 -9.56 9.88 23.48
N PRO A 116 -8.26 9.90 23.82
CA PRO A 116 -7.19 9.77 22.83
C PRO A 116 -7.01 8.33 22.31
N TYR A 117 -7.87 7.38 22.69
CA TYR A 117 -7.71 5.95 22.37
C TYR A 117 -7.53 5.72 20.87
N ARG A 118 -8.51 6.14 20.07
CA ARG A 118 -8.48 5.93 18.60
C ARG A 118 -7.36 6.72 17.92
N TYR A 119 -7.13 7.96 18.37
CA TYR A 119 -6.06 8.80 17.82
C TYR A 119 -4.67 8.19 18.05
N SER A 120 -4.46 7.58 19.21
CA SER A 120 -3.19 6.94 19.57
C SER A 120 -2.94 5.70 18.71
N LEU A 121 -3.96 4.86 18.52
CA LEU A 121 -3.87 3.68 17.66
C LEU A 121 -3.60 4.04 16.20
N TRP A 122 -4.32 5.03 15.65
CA TRP A 122 -4.07 5.49 14.29
C TRP A 122 -2.66 6.07 14.12
N LYS A 123 -2.20 6.87 15.08
CA LYS A 123 -0.84 7.42 15.05
C LYS A 123 0.22 6.31 15.11
N ALA A 124 0.02 5.27 15.91
CA ALA A 124 0.91 4.12 15.98
C ALA A 124 0.96 3.34 14.65
N VAL A 125 -0.19 3.11 14.02
CA VAL A 125 -0.28 2.46 12.71
C VAL A 125 0.39 3.31 11.63
N ASP A 126 0.07 4.60 11.53
CA ASP A 126 0.64 5.51 10.55
C ASP A 126 2.17 5.61 10.72
N TYR A 127 2.67 5.60 11.96
CA TYR A 127 4.10 5.57 12.25
C TYR A 127 4.75 4.28 11.74
N LEU A 128 4.16 3.12 12.04
CA LEU A 128 4.70 1.82 11.60
C LEU A 128 4.69 1.68 10.08
N GLU A 129 3.68 2.19 9.38
CA GLU A 129 3.63 2.19 7.91
C GLU A 129 4.68 3.12 7.27
N SER A 130 5.18 4.12 7.99
CA SER A 130 6.20 5.06 7.47
C SER A 130 7.63 4.50 7.49
N LYS A 131 7.86 3.36 8.16
CA LYS A 131 9.18 2.75 8.30
C LYS A 131 9.61 2.03 7.02
N ALA A 132 10.91 2.06 6.74
CA ALA A 132 11.50 1.27 5.66
C ALA A 132 11.35 -0.25 5.89
N SER A 133 11.53 -0.70 7.14
CA SER A 133 11.20 -2.06 7.58
C SER A 133 9.87 -2.04 8.33
N ILE A 134 8.80 -2.40 7.62
CA ILE A 134 7.43 -2.35 8.16
C ILE A 134 7.18 -3.57 9.05
N ASN A 135 6.81 -3.33 10.30
CA ASN A 135 6.39 -4.39 11.23
C ASN A 135 4.88 -4.65 11.12
N TYR A 136 4.51 -5.57 10.22
CA TYR A 136 3.11 -5.92 9.96
C TYR A 136 2.43 -6.65 11.13
N GLU A 137 3.18 -7.34 11.99
CA GLU A 137 2.65 -7.96 13.20
C GLU A 137 2.15 -6.90 14.19
N LYS A 138 2.99 -5.89 14.46
CA LYS A 138 2.64 -4.78 15.36
C LYS A 138 1.53 -3.89 14.78
N ILE A 139 1.50 -3.69 13.46
CA ILE A 139 0.36 -3.04 12.79
C ILE A 139 -0.92 -3.85 13.01
N ASN A 140 -0.87 -5.17 12.79
CA ASN A 140 -2.02 -6.06 12.96
C ASN A 140 -2.54 -6.04 14.40
N TYR A 141 -1.65 -5.98 15.39
CA TYR A 141 -2.01 -5.82 16.79
C TYR A 141 -2.80 -4.53 17.03
N TYR A 142 -2.24 -3.36 16.71
CA TYR A 142 -2.89 -2.08 17.00
C TYR A 142 -4.17 -1.85 16.19
N ILE A 143 -4.19 -2.23 14.91
CA ILE A 143 -5.39 -2.08 14.08
C ILE A 143 -6.53 -2.97 14.59
N SER A 144 -6.24 -4.13 15.19
CA SER A 144 -7.26 -5.02 15.77
C SER A 144 -7.92 -4.46 17.02
N LEU A 145 -7.27 -3.52 17.71
CA LEU A 145 -7.85 -2.83 18.87
C LEU A 145 -8.89 -1.78 18.44
N LEU A 146 -8.89 -1.38 17.17
CA LEU A 146 -9.95 -0.56 16.59
C LEU A 146 -11.10 -1.46 16.11
N SER A 147 -12.29 -1.30 16.67
CA SER A 147 -13.49 -1.98 16.16
C SER A 147 -13.94 -1.32 14.85
N PRO A 148 -14.11 -2.03 13.73
CA PRO A 148 -14.52 -1.40 12.47
C PRO A 148 -15.93 -0.80 12.52
N ASN A 149 -16.83 -1.37 13.33
CA ASN A 149 -18.24 -0.96 13.40
C ASN A 149 -18.46 0.44 13.97
N ILE A 150 -17.52 0.92 14.80
CA ILE A 150 -17.58 2.26 15.41
C ILE A 150 -16.80 3.31 14.60
N LEU A 151 -16.14 2.90 13.52
CA LEU A 151 -15.48 3.80 12.58
C LEU A 151 -16.48 4.33 11.55
N SER A 152 -16.31 5.59 11.15
CA SER A 152 -17.15 6.20 10.13
C SER A 152 -17.03 5.45 8.80
N ALA A 153 -18.18 5.13 8.20
CA ALA A 153 -18.28 4.58 6.85
C ALA A 153 -18.37 5.67 5.77
N GLU A 154 -18.50 6.94 6.16
CA GLU A 154 -18.62 8.06 5.24
C GLU A 154 -17.27 8.38 4.61
N PRO A 155 -17.18 8.43 3.27
CA PRO A 155 -15.99 8.91 2.57
C PRO A 155 -15.66 10.35 2.96
N LYS A 156 -14.36 10.66 3.09
CA LYS A 156 -13.92 12.04 3.37
C LYS A 156 -13.84 12.80 2.06
N LYS A 157 -14.44 13.99 2.01
CA LYS A 157 -14.32 14.91 0.87
C LYS A 157 -13.16 15.86 1.10
N LEU A 158 -12.29 16.01 0.11
CA LEU A 158 -11.14 16.90 0.16
C LEU A 158 -11.09 17.70 -1.13
N MET A 159 -10.89 19.02 -1.01
CA MET A 159 -10.67 19.88 -2.16
C MET A 159 -9.17 19.96 -2.43
N LYS A 160 -8.74 19.53 -3.61
CA LYS A 160 -7.36 19.69 -4.08
C LYS A 160 -7.38 20.23 -5.49
N ASP A 161 -6.68 21.34 -5.74
CA ASP A 161 -6.56 21.99 -7.05
C ASP A 161 -7.93 22.24 -7.72
N ASN A 162 -8.92 22.76 -6.97
CA ASN A 162 -10.31 22.98 -7.39
C ASN A 162 -11.06 21.73 -7.88
N LYS A 163 -10.56 20.52 -7.56
CA LYS A 163 -11.25 19.25 -7.79
C LYS A 163 -11.64 18.61 -6.46
N GLU A 164 -12.88 18.15 -6.39
CA GLU A 164 -13.36 17.32 -5.28
C GLU A 164 -12.72 15.93 -5.40
N MET A 165 -11.96 15.55 -4.39
CA MET A 165 -11.43 14.20 -4.21
C MET A 165 -12.19 13.53 -3.08
N LYS A 166 -12.72 12.34 -3.36
CA LYS A 166 -13.23 11.45 -2.32
C LYS A 166 -12.10 10.53 -1.83
N LEU A 167 -11.87 10.53 -0.53
CA LEU A 167 -10.99 9.60 0.15
C LEU A 167 -11.81 8.48 0.79
N ALA A 168 -11.17 7.31 0.92
CA ALA A 168 -11.70 6.20 1.69
C ALA A 168 -12.19 6.64 3.08
N SER A 169 -13.29 6.05 3.53
CA SER A 169 -13.78 6.23 4.90
C SER A 169 -12.78 5.66 5.91
N GLU A 170 -12.92 6.02 7.19
CA GLU A 170 -12.05 5.45 8.24
C GLU A 170 -12.22 3.94 8.34
N ARG A 171 -13.44 3.45 8.17
CA ARG A 171 -13.74 2.02 8.13
C ARG A 171 -13.08 1.35 6.93
N GLU A 172 -13.14 1.95 5.75
CA GLU A 172 -12.48 1.41 4.55
C GLU A 172 -10.94 1.39 4.70
N LYS A 173 -10.36 2.45 5.27
CA LYS A 173 -8.92 2.50 5.62
C LYS A 173 -8.55 1.35 6.55
N TRP A 174 -9.37 1.08 7.57
CA TRP A 174 -9.17 -0.04 8.50
C TRP A 174 -9.13 -1.38 7.76
N TYR A 175 -10.11 -1.67 6.90
CA TYR A 175 -10.14 -2.93 6.13
C TYR A 175 -8.92 -3.10 5.24
N SER A 176 -8.49 -2.02 4.56
CA SER A 176 -7.33 -2.06 3.68
C SER A 176 -6.03 -2.35 4.44
N ILE A 177 -5.82 -1.69 5.58
CA ILE A 177 -4.64 -1.92 6.44
C ILE A 177 -4.69 -3.31 7.08
N LYS A 178 -5.83 -3.70 7.66
CA LYS A 178 -6.01 -5.01 8.31
C LYS A 178 -5.74 -6.15 7.34
N SER A 179 -6.39 -6.16 6.18
CA SER A 179 -6.18 -7.21 5.16
C SER A 179 -4.74 -7.28 4.67
N LYS A 180 -4.07 -6.13 4.47
CA LYS A 180 -2.65 -6.07 4.08
C LYS A 180 -1.75 -6.66 5.17
N ALA A 181 -1.98 -6.31 6.43
CA ALA A 181 -1.20 -6.81 7.55
C ALA A 181 -1.38 -8.33 7.73
N LEU A 182 -2.62 -8.83 7.65
CA LEU A 182 -2.93 -10.26 7.70
C LEU A 182 -2.19 -11.05 6.61
N LEU A 183 -2.24 -10.57 5.35
CA LEU A 183 -1.52 -11.22 4.25
C LEU A 183 -0.03 -11.30 4.52
N LYS A 184 0.57 -10.19 4.99
CA LYS A 184 2.02 -10.11 5.24
C LYS A 184 2.48 -10.93 6.44
N ASN A 185 1.58 -11.21 7.38
CA ASN A 185 1.82 -12.08 8.52
C ASN A 185 1.48 -13.56 8.24
N GLY A 186 1.09 -13.91 7.01
CA GLY A 186 0.72 -15.28 6.65
C GLY A 186 -0.63 -15.76 7.20
N GLN A 187 -1.48 -14.85 7.69
CA GLN A 187 -2.81 -15.17 8.22
C GLN A 187 -3.83 -15.18 7.07
N TYR A 188 -3.72 -16.17 6.19
CA TYR A 188 -4.37 -16.19 4.88
C TYR A 188 -5.89 -16.33 4.93
N GLU A 189 -6.42 -17.22 5.76
CA GLU A 189 -7.87 -17.45 5.90
C GLU A 189 -8.57 -16.19 6.40
N GLU A 190 -7.99 -15.54 7.42
CA GLU A 190 -8.53 -14.30 7.97
C GLU A 190 -8.38 -13.13 7.00
N CYS A 191 -7.28 -13.09 6.22
CA CYS A 191 -7.10 -12.12 5.14
C CYS A 191 -8.23 -12.24 4.10
N ILE A 192 -8.58 -13.47 3.69
CA ILE A 192 -9.68 -13.74 2.77
C ILE A 192 -11.00 -13.25 3.37
N ARG A 193 -11.29 -13.63 4.62
CA ARG A 193 -12.53 -13.28 5.30
C ARG A 193 -12.74 -11.76 5.37
N ILE A 194 -11.74 -11.02 5.86
CA ILE A 194 -11.77 -9.55 5.99
C ILE A 194 -11.89 -8.87 4.62
N SER A 195 -11.18 -9.38 3.60
CA SER A 195 -11.23 -8.79 2.26
C SER A 195 -12.60 -9.00 1.60
N GLN A 196 -13.21 -10.17 1.76
CA GLN A 196 -14.57 -10.45 1.28
C GLN A 196 -15.63 -9.64 2.03
N GLU A 197 -15.46 -9.48 3.34
CA GLU A 197 -16.32 -8.63 4.16
C GLU A 197 -16.29 -7.18 3.67
N ALA A 198 -15.10 -6.63 3.38
CA ALA A 198 -14.94 -5.30 2.81
C ALA A 198 -15.67 -5.17 1.45
N LEU A 199 -15.46 -6.12 0.53
CA LEU A 199 -16.10 -6.12 -0.80
C LEU A 199 -17.63 -6.16 -0.75
N ARG A 200 -18.22 -6.74 0.31
CA ARG A 200 -19.68 -6.76 0.53
C ARG A 200 -20.20 -5.52 1.27
N THR A 201 -19.36 -4.92 2.12
CA THR A 201 -19.76 -3.83 3.01
C THR A 201 -19.88 -2.49 2.29
N PHE A 202 -18.95 -2.20 1.36
CA PHE A 202 -18.87 -0.89 0.71
C PHE A 202 -19.52 -0.90 -0.67
N LYS A 203 -20.43 0.05 -0.92
CA LYS A 203 -21.04 0.25 -2.25
C LYS A 203 -20.04 0.81 -3.27
N GLU A 204 -19.15 1.69 -2.81
CA GLU A 204 -18.08 2.31 -3.59
C GLU A 204 -16.78 2.15 -2.82
N LEU A 205 -15.74 1.63 -3.47
CA LEU A 205 -14.40 1.47 -2.93
C LEU A 205 -13.46 2.47 -3.60
N HIS A 206 -12.53 3.03 -2.81
CA HIS A 206 -11.60 4.07 -3.24
C HIS A 206 -10.19 3.51 -3.41
N HIS A 207 -9.33 4.24 -4.12
CA HIS A 207 -7.89 3.92 -4.26
C HIS A 207 -7.60 2.50 -4.78
N ASP A 208 -8.43 2.00 -5.71
CA ASP A 208 -8.37 0.63 -6.24
C ASP A 208 -8.50 -0.45 -5.15
N ASN A 209 -9.13 -0.15 -4.00
CA ASN A 209 -9.30 -1.12 -2.92
C ASN A 209 -10.06 -2.37 -3.39
N ASN A 210 -10.96 -2.27 -4.37
CA ASN A 210 -11.60 -3.43 -5.01
C ASN A 210 -10.56 -4.40 -5.62
N ILE A 211 -9.57 -3.86 -6.34
CA ILE A 211 -8.47 -4.63 -6.93
C ILE A 211 -7.58 -5.19 -5.82
N TRP A 212 -7.22 -4.37 -4.82
CA TRP A 212 -6.34 -4.81 -3.74
C TRP A 212 -6.95 -5.90 -2.85
N PHE A 213 -8.24 -5.83 -2.52
CA PHE A 213 -8.91 -6.88 -1.75
C PHE A 213 -8.97 -8.20 -2.53
N ASN A 214 -9.37 -8.17 -3.80
CA ASN A 214 -9.38 -9.36 -4.65
C ASN A 214 -7.97 -9.94 -4.84
N TYR A 215 -6.97 -9.08 -5.04
CA TYR A 215 -5.57 -9.49 -5.13
C TYR A 215 -5.11 -10.21 -3.86
N ARG A 216 -5.41 -9.66 -2.68
CA ARG A 216 -5.05 -10.29 -1.38
C ARG A 216 -5.76 -11.62 -1.18
N ILE A 217 -7.01 -11.76 -1.63
CA ILE A 217 -7.73 -13.04 -1.65
C ILE A 217 -7.00 -14.04 -2.55
N ALA A 218 -6.64 -13.63 -3.78
CA ALA A 218 -5.96 -14.50 -4.72
C ALA A 218 -4.60 -14.98 -4.18
N VAL A 219 -3.76 -14.07 -3.67
CA VAL A 219 -2.47 -14.45 -3.07
C VAL A 219 -2.66 -15.37 -1.87
N SER A 220 -3.61 -15.08 -0.99
CA SER A 220 -3.92 -15.96 0.15
C SER A 220 -4.33 -17.36 -0.31
N LYS A 221 -5.11 -17.47 -1.39
CA LYS A 221 -5.49 -18.76 -1.99
C LYS A 221 -4.31 -19.50 -2.61
N ILE A 222 -3.36 -18.80 -3.24
CA ILE A 222 -2.10 -19.39 -3.74
C ILE A 222 -1.32 -20.06 -2.61
N GLU A 223 -1.22 -19.38 -1.46
CA GLU A 223 -0.51 -19.89 -0.30
C GLU A 223 -1.24 -21.07 0.36
N LEU A 224 -2.57 -21.06 0.34
CA LEU A 224 -3.40 -22.18 0.81
C LEU A 224 -3.55 -23.34 -0.21
N GLY A 225 -2.97 -23.22 -1.40
CA GLY A 225 -3.02 -24.26 -2.44
C GLY A 225 -4.32 -24.30 -3.25
N ASP A 226 -5.25 -23.36 -3.07
CA ASP A 226 -6.48 -23.22 -3.87
C ASP A 226 -6.17 -22.47 -5.19
N LEU A 227 -5.34 -23.11 -6.02
CA LEU A 227 -4.72 -22.48 -7.20
C LEU A 227 -5.74 -22.11 -8.28
N ASP A 228 -6.78 -22.93 -8.49
CA ASP A 228 -7.76 -22.70 -9.56
C ASP A 228 -8.63 -21.48 -9.26
N ARG A 229 -9.10 -21.33 -8.02
CA ARG A 229 -9.85 -20.12 -7.63
C ARG A 229 -8.96 -18.88 -7.59
N ALA A 230 -7.69 -19.02 -7.21
CA ALA A 230 -6.75 -17.90 -7.29
C ALA A 230 -6.56 -17.43 -8.74
N GLU A 231 -6.40 -18.38 -9.66
CA GLU A 231 -6.26 -18.10 -11.10
C GLU A 231 -7.50 -17.41 -11.66
N GLU A 232 -8.70 -17.88 -11.35
CA GLU A 232 -9.95 -17.25 -11.79
C GLU A 232 -10.04 -15.78 -11.38
N ILE A 233 -9.69 -15.47 -10.12
CA ILE A 233 -9.68 -14.10 -9.60
C ILE A 233 -8.65 -13.25 -10.37
N LEU A 234 -7.43 -13.75 -10.56
CA LEU A 234 -6.37 -13.02 -11.24
C LEU A 234 -6.68 -12.77 -12.72
N VAL A 235 -7.28 -13.75 -13.41
CA VAL A 235 -7.75 -13.58 -14.80
C VAL A 235 -8.78 -12.46 -14.90
N ASN A 236 -9.72 -12.40 -13.95
CA ASN A 236 -10.70 -11.32 -13.91
C ASN A 236 -10.06 -9.96 -13.61
N LEU A 237 -9.11 -9.90 -12.67
CA LEU A 237 -8.37 -8.66 -12.38
C LEU A 237 -7.55 -8.17 -13.58
N LEU A 238 -6.94 -9.08 -14.35
CA LEU A 238 -6.18 -8.73 -15.55
C LEU A 238 -7.03 -8.12 -16.66
N LYS A 239 -8.33 -8.42 -16.72
CA LYS A 239 -9.28 -7.75 -17.64
C LYS A 239 -9.51 -6.29 -17.26
N GLU A 240 -9.50 -5.98 -15.96
CA GLU A 240 -9.70 -4.63 -15.45
C GLU A 240 -8.40 -3.80 -15.51
N LYS A 241 -7.28 -4.38 -15.09
CA LYS A 241 -6.01 -3.68 -14.97
C LYS A 241 -4.82 -4.61 -15.18
N GLU A 242 -4.11 -4.45 -16.29
CA GLU A 242 -2.85 -5.15 -16.52
C GLU A 242 -1.73 -4.54 -15.66
N GLN A 243 -1.32 -5.24 -14.60
CA GLN A 243 -0.23 -4.83 -13.71
C GLN A 243 0.75 -5.98 -13.48
N TRP A 244 2.04 -5.65 -13.34
CA TRP A 244 3.12 -6.64 -13.26
C TRP A 244 2.94 -7.63 -12.09
N PHE A 245 2.43 -7.18 -10.94
CA PHE A 245 2.24 -8.02 -9.75
C PHE A 245 1.12 -9.07 -9.91
N LEU A 246 0.15 -8.84 -10.81
CA LEU A 246 -0.87 -9.83 -11.15
C LEU A 246 -0.25 -10.97 -11.97
N TYR A 247 0.59 -10.62 -12.95
CA TYR A 247 1.35 -11.60 -13.73
C TYR A 247 2.38 -12.36 -12.86
N GLU A 248 3.03 -11.69 -11.89
CA GLU A 248 3.89 -12.36 -10.90
C GLU A 248 3.10 -13.42 -10.10
N SER A 249 1.86 -13.12 -9.72
CA SER A 249 1.01 -14.07 -9.00
C SER A 249 0.58 -15.24 -9.88
N MET A 250 0.28 -15.00 -11.16
CA MET A 250 0.03 -16.06 -12.15
C MET A 250 1.28 -16.93 -12.35
N PHE A 251 2.48 -16.33 -12.40
CA PHE A 251 3.74 -17.06 -12.44
C PHE A 251 3.88 -18.00 -11.23
N LYS A 252 3.59 -17.52 -10.02
CA LYS A 252 3.62 -18.34 -8.78
C LYS A 252 2.62 -19.51 -8.81
N ILE A 253 1.42 -19.30 -9.34
CA ILE A 253 0.45 -20.38 -9.55
C ILE A 253 1.05 -21.48 -10.42
N TYR A 254 1.62 -21.10 -11.56
CA TYR A 254 2.11 -22.08 -12.54
C TYR A 254 3.42 -22.75 -12.15
N ILE A 255 4.25 -22.11 -11.31
CA ILE A 255 5.32 -22.81 -10.59
C ILE A 255 4.73 -23.93 -9.74
N LYS A 256 3.72 -23.64 -8.89
CA LYS A 256 3.10 -24.63 -8.00
C LYS A 256 2.35 -25.73 -8.78
N LYS A 257 1.80 -25.43 -9.96
CA LYS A 257 1.20 -26.42 -10.88
C LYS A 257 2.25 -27.23 -11.67
N ASN A 258 3.54 -26.93 -11.54
CA ASN A 258 4.63 -27.51 -12.34
C ASN A 258 4.46 -27.33 -13.87
N ASP A 259 3.76 -26.29 -14.31
CA ASP A 259 3.59 -25.94 -15.72
C ASP A 259 4.66 -24.91 -16.11
N PHE A 260 5.77 -25.41 -16.62
CA PHE A 260 6.93 -24.60 -16.95
C PHE A 260 6.65 -23.53 -18.00
N ASP A 261 5.93 -23.90 -19.05
CA ASP A 261 5.68 -23.01 -20.20
C ASP A 261 4.78 -21.84 -19.81
N LYS A 262 3.71 -22.11 -19.05
CA LYS A 262 2.85 -21.04 -18.56
C LYS A 262 3.54 -20.19 -17.49
N ALA A 263 4.30 -20.81 -16.59
CA ALA A 263 5.09 -20.07 -15.61
C ALA A 263 6.02 -19.06 -16.30
N LEU A 264 6.79 -19.51 -17.31
CA LEU A 264 7.65 -18.60 -18.08
C LEU A 264 6.88 -17.53 -18.85
N LYS A 265 5.72 -17.87 -19.45
CA LYS A 265 4.86 -16.89 -20.13
C LYS A 265 4.45 -15.76 -19.18
N PHE A 266 4.02 -16.10 -17.97
CA PHE A 266 3.60 -15.10 -16.97
C PHE A 266 4.77 -14.35 -16.35
N ALA A 267 5.90 -15.01 -16.09
CA ALA A 267 7.14 -14.36 -15.65
C ALA A 267 7.61 -13.30 -16.66
N ALA A 268 7.63 -13.66 -17.94
CA ALA A 268 7.96 -12.75 -19.04
C ALA A 268 6.97 -11.58 -19.14
N SER A 269 5.67 -11.86 -18.97
CA SER A 269 4.62 -10.82 -18.96
C SER A 269 4.82 -9.83 -17.81
N ALA A 270 5.17 -10.31 -16.61
CA ALA A 270 5.48 -9.48 -15.45
C ALA A 270 6.74 -8.63 -15.69
N ALA A 271 7.80 -9.23 -16.25
CA ALA A 271 9.05 -8.56 -16.53
C ALA A 271 8.89 -7.42 -17.57
N LEU A 272 8.14 -7.67 -18.66
CA LEU A 272 7.85 -6.71 -19.74
C LEU A 272 6.81 -5.65 -19.39
N SER A 273 6.03 -5.84 -18.33
CA SER A 273 5.02 -4.86 -17.90
C SER A 273 5.65 -3.50 -17.60
N PHE A 274 4.89 -2.41 -17.77
CA PHE A 274 5.40 -1.06 -17.50
C PHE A 274 5.87 -0.90 -16.05
N GLY A 275 6.92 -0.09 -15.85
CA GLY A 275 7.51 0.23 -14.54
C GLY A 275 9.02 0.10 -14.52
N GLU A 276 9.68 0.76 -13.56
CA GLU A 276 11.12 0.71 -13.42
C GLU A 276 11.62 -0.64 -12.87
N HIS A 277 12.76 -1.11 -13.38
CA HIS A 277 13.37 -2.38 -12.93
C HIS A 277 13.65 -2.44 -11.43
N LYS A 278 13.90 -1.31 -10.77
CA LYS A 278 14.14 -1.21 -9.32
C LYS A 278 12.97 -1.71 -8.46
N HIS A 279 11.76 -1.75 -9.01
CA HIS A 279 10.57 -2.25 -8.31
C HIS A 279 10.34 -3.76 -8.52
N LYS A 280 11.13 -4.42 -9.38
CA LYS A 280 10.94 -5.82 -9.80
C LYS A 280 12.11 -6.73 -9.41
N LEU A 281 13.01 -6.28 -8.53
CA LEU A 281 14.20 -7.05 -8.16
C LEU A 281 13.87 -8.44 -7.63
N LYS A 282 12.85 -8.55 -6.76
CA LYS A 282 12.39 -9.84 -6.24
C LYS A 282 11.85 -10.76 -7.34
N LEU A 283 11.08 -10.22 -8.29
CA LEU A 283 10.60 -10.97 -9.44
C LEU A 283 11.78 -11.54 -10.26
N TYR A 284 12.81 -10.74 -10.54
CA TYR A 284 13.98 -11.22 -11.29
C TYR A 284 14.74 -12.33 -10.56
N GLU A 285 14.82 -12.24 -9.24
CA GLU A 285 15.42 -13.28 -8.42
C GLU A 285 14.61 -14.58 -8.47
N GLU A 286 13.28 -14.49 -8.30
CA GLU A 286 12.37 -15.64 -8.42
C GLU A 286 12.43 -16.28 -9.82
N ILE A 287 12.54 -15.47 -10.89
CA ILE A 287 12.73 -15.96 -12.25
C ILE A 287 14.05 -16.71 -12.38
N SER A 288 15.16 -16.13 -11.89
CA SER A 288 16.48 -16.76 -11.93
C SER A 288 16.49 -18.13 -11.25
N ASP A 289 15.92 -18.21 -10.03
CA ASP A 289 15.82 -19.45 -9.27
C ASP A 289 14.95 -20.49 -9.98
N PHE A 290 13.88 -20.06 -10.63
CA PHE A 290 12.99 -20.95 -11.36
C PHE A 290 13.63 -21.54 -12.62
N ILE A 291 14.29 -20.70 -13.44
CA ILE A 291 14.82 -21.14 -14.74
C ILE A 291 16.16 -21.88 -14.63
N SER A 292 16.94 -21.59 -13.58
CA SER A 292 18.16 -22.36 -13.27
C SER A 292 17.86 -23.84 -12.98
N GLN A 293 16.77 -24.13 -12.27
CA GLN A 293 16.28 -25.51 -12.04
C GLN A 293 15.92 -26.25 -13.34
N LYS A 294 15.83 -25.54 -14.46
CA LYS A 294 15.45 -26.06 -15.78
C LYS A 294 16.61 -25.99 -16.78
N GLY A 295 17.84 -25.76 -16.29
CA GLY A 295 19.07 -25.75 -17.09
C GLY A 295 19.33 -24.46 -17.86
N MET A 296 18.56 -23.39 -17.61
CA MET A 296 18.71 -22.10 -18.28
C MET A 296 19.67 -21.19 -17.51
N GLU A 297 20.92 -21.67 -17.34
CA GLU A 297 21.91 -21.04 -16.47
C GLU A 297 22.30 -19.63 -16.91
N LYS A 298 22.47 -19.43 -18.22
CA LYS A 298 22.80 -18.13 -18.79
C LYS A 298 21.74 -17.08 -18.51
N GLU A 299 20.48 -17.44 -18.75
CA GLU A 299 19.36 -16.55 -18.48
C GLU A 299 19.21 -16.31 -16.97
N ALA A 300 19.42 -17.33 -16.13
CA ALA A 300 19.41 -17.17 -14.68
C ALA A 300 20.47 -16.17 -14.21
N TYR A 301 21.70 -16.29 -14.72
CA TYR A 301 22.79 -15.34 -14.46
C TYR A 301 22.41 -13.92 -14.87
N TYR A 302 21.88 -13.72 -16.07
CA TYR A 302 21.54 -12.38 -16.56
C TYR A 302 20.42 -11.70 -15.76
N HIS A 303 19.46 -12.45 -15.22
CA HIS A 303 18.48 -11.89 -14.28
C HIS A 303 19.15 -11.41 -12.98
N LEU A 304 20.09 -12.17 -12.42
CA LEU A 304 20.86 -11.74 -11.25
C LEU A 304 21.77 -10.56 -11.57
N LEU A 305 22.43 -10.56 -12.74
CA LEU A 305 23.25 -9.45 -13.17
C LEU A 305 22.43 -8.16 -13.30
N LEU A 306 21.18 -8.24 -13.78
CA LEU A 306 20.29 -7.08 -13.84
C LEU A 306 20.00 -6.53 -12.44
N ILE A 307 19.77 -7.40 -11.45
CA ILE A 307 19.60 -6.97 -10.05
C ILE A 307 20.86 -6.26 -9.55
N LYS A 308 22.05 -6.83 -9.79
CA LYS A 308 23.34 -6.20 -9.43
C LYS A 308 23.46 -4.80 -10.02
N LYS A 309 23.25 -4.65 -11.33
CA LYS A 309 23.35 -3.36 -12.03
C LYS A 309 22.36 -2.33 -11.49
N VAL A 310 21.12 -2.73 -11.21
CA VAL A 310 20.13 -1.80 -10.65
C VAL A 310 20.49 -1.39 -9.22
N ARG A 311 21.04 -2.30 -8.40
CA ARG A 311 21.50 -1.95 -7.04
C ARG A 311 22.69 -0.99 -7.07
N GLU A 312 23.66 -1.24 -7.96
CA GLU A 312 24.82 -0.36 -8.18
C GLU A 312 24.36 1.06 -8.57
N GLU A 313 23.42 1.19 -9.51
CA GLU A 313 22.90 2.49 -9.96
C GLU A 313 22.12 3.28 -8.91
N ASN A 314 21.60 2.61 -7.87
CA ASN A 314 20.83 3.24 -6.79
C ASN A 314 21.65 3.35 -5.50
N ASP A 315 22.96 3.07 -5.53
CA ASP A 315 23.86 3.04 -4.37
C ASP A 315 23.35 2.13 -3.23
N TRP A 316 22.68 1.03 -3.60
CA TRP A 316 22.14 0.08 -2.64
C TRP A 316 23.14 -1.01 -2.29
N LYS A 317 23.24 -1.33 -0.99
CA LYS A 317 24.08 -2.44 -0.51
C LYS A 317 23.73 -3.74 -1.22
N ILE A 318 24.76 -4.46 -1.65
CA ILE A 318 24.66 -5.81 -2.21
C ILE A 318 25.21 -6.78 -1.16
N SER A 319 24.41 -7.77 -0.77
CA SER A 319 24.83 -8.76 0.23
C SER A 319 25.82 -9.77 -0.35
N ASN A 320 26.76 -10.25 0.46
CA ASN A 320 27.70 -11.31 0.07
C ASN A 320 26.98 -12.61 -0.37
N GLU A 321 25.84 -12.93 0.25
CA GLU A 321 25.00 -14.08 -0.14
C GLU A 321 24.54 -13.97 -1.60
N PHE A 322 24.01 -12.81 -1.97
CA PHE A 322 23.62 -12.52 -3.35
C PHE A 322 24.81 -12.59 -4.32
N LEU A 323 25.98 -12.04 -3.95
CA LEU A 323 27.18 -12.12 -4.79
C LEU A 323 27.64 -13.57 -4.96
N ALA A 324 27.63 -14.36 -3.90
CA ALA A 324 27.94 -15.79 -3.97
C ALA A 324 26.97 -16.53 -4.90
N LYS A 325 25.68 -16.18 -4.90
CA LYS A 325 24.69 -16.73 -5.84
C LYS A 325 24.99 -16.36 -7.28
N LEU A 326 25.35 -15.10 -7.55
CA LEU A 326 25.71 -14.61 -8.89
C LEU A 326 26.99 -15.27 -9.43
N TYR A 327 28.03 -15.39 -8.60
CA TYR A 327 29.33 -15.92 -9.02
C TYR A 327 29.42 -17.44 -9.12
N LYS A 328 28.31 -18.16 -8.86
CA LYS A 328 28.18 -19.59 -9.21
C LYS A 328 28.19 -19.81 -10.72
N TYR A 329 27.74 -18.82 -11.48
CA TYR A 329 27.67 -18.88 -12.93
C TYR A 329 28.98 -18.41 -13.56
N ASN A 330 29.38 -19.05 -14.64
CA ASN A 330 30.54 -18.67 -15.43
C ASN A 330 30.08 -18.08 -16.78
N GLU A 331 29.53 -16.88 -16.73
CA GLU A 331 28.94 -16.19 -17.88
C GLU A 331 29.56 -14.80 -18.05
N GLU A 332 29.62 -14.34 -19.30
CA GLU A 332 30.19 -13.03 -19.63
C GLU A 332 29.30 -11.89 -19.08
N GLU A 333 29.90 -10.95 -18.36
CA GLU A 333 29.20 -9.78 -17.84
C GLU A 333 28.86 -8.80 -18.98
N LEU A 334 27.56 -8.56 -19.18
CA LEU A 334 27.08 -7.56 -20.15
C LEU A 334 26.95 -6.17 -19.50
N ASN A 335 27.19 -5.12 -20.28
CA ASN A 335 26.74 -3.79 -19.92
C ASN A 335 25.20 -3.75 -19.85
N LYS A 336 24.65 -2.83 -19.05
CA LYS A 336 23.20 -2.79 -18.77
C LYS A 336 22.34 -2.68 -20.02
N THR A 337 22.73 -1.89 -21.02
CA THR A 337 21.96 -1.71 -22.25
C THR A 337 21.87 -3.02 -23.05
N SER A 338 23.00 -3.69 -23.23
CA SER A 338 23.05 -5.00 -23.89
C SER A 338 22.28 -6.07 -23.11
N LEU A 339 22.41 -6.06 -21.78
CA LEU A 339 21.72 -6.97 -20.86
C LEU A 339 20.20 -6.84 -20.95
N ILE A 340 19.67 -5.61 -20.85
CA ILE A 340 18.23 -5.36 -20.96
C ILE A 340 17.72 -5.80 -22.33
N ARG A 341 18.42 -5.46 -23.42
CA ARG A 341 18.03 -5.88 -24.76
C ARG A 341 17.97 -7.41 -24.89
N TYR A 342 18.93 -8.11 -24.31
CA TYR A 342 18.95 -9.58 -24.29
C TYR A 342 17.73 -10.13 -23.51
N LEU A 343 17.52 -9.65 -22.29
CA LEU A 343 16.42 -10.09 -21.43
C LEU A 343 15.05 -9.76 -22.01
N GLU A 344 14.88 -8.60 -22.65
CA GLU A 344 13.64 -8.25 -23.34
C GLU A 344 13.34 -9.20 -24.51
N ALA A 345 14.35 -9.59 -25.30
CA ALA A 345 14.18 -10.57 -26.36
C ALA A 345 13.76 -11.93 -25.79
N PHE A 346 14.43 -12.36 -24.72
CA PHE A 346 14.09 -13.57 -23.97
C PHE A 346 12.64 -13.53 -23.45
N TRP A 347 12.24 -12.47 -22.75
CA TRP A 347 10.87 -12.35 -22.24
C TRP A 347 9.84 -12.34 -23.39
N ARG A 348 10.12 -11.67 -24.51
CA ARG A 348 9.22 -11.65 -25.67
C ARG A 348 9.01 -13.04 -26.27
N GLN A 349 10.07 -13.83 -26.35
CA GLN A 349 9.98 -15.21 -26.83
C GLN A 349 8.98 -16.04 -26.00
N TYR A 350 9.02 -15.93 -24.67
CA TYR A 350 8.14 -16.71 -23.79
C TYR A 350 6.74 -16.12 -23.64
N LYS A 351 6.61 -14.79 -23.59
CA LYS A 351 5.30 -14.12 -23.54
C LYS A 351 4.42 -14.52 -24.73
N PHE A 352 5.02 -14.59 -25.92
CA PHE A 352 4.32 -14.88 -27.18
C PHE A 352 4.58 -16.31 -27.69
N LYS A 353 5.05 -17.22 -26.83
CA LYS A 353 5.29 -18.61 -27.23
C LYS A 353 3.98 -19.23 -27.74
N GLY A 354 4.01 -19.77 -28.95
CA GLY A 354 2.85 -20.36 -29.62
C GLY A 354 1.89 -19.35 -30.27
N GLU A 355 2.14 -18.04 -30.15
CA GLU A 355 1.34 -17.01 -30.81
C GLU A 355 1.90 -16.71 -32.22
N THR A 356 1.02 -16.54 -33.19
CA THR A 356 1.41 -16.21 -34.56
C THR A 356 1.75 -14.73 -34.67
N LYS A 357 3.00 -14.44 -35.05
CA LYS A 357 3.41 -13.09 -35.41
C LYS A 357 2.86 -12.74 -36.79
N LEU A 358 2.07 -11.68 -36.88
CA LEU A 358 1.47 -11.20 -38.12
C LEU A 358 2.32 -10.11 -38.77
N LYS A 359 2.06 -9.91 -40.06
CA LYS A 359 2.61 -8.84 -40.89
C LYS A 359 1.49 -7.98 -41.45
N GLY A 360 1.81 -6.73 -41.74
CA GLY A 360 0.87 -5.81 -42.36
C GLY A 360 1.48 -4.44 -42.59
N VAL A 361 0.62 -3.50 -42.94
CA VAL A 361 1.00 -2.12 -43.24
C VAL A 361 0.18 -1.16 -42.37
N ILE A 362 0.81 -0.10 -41.86
CA ILE A 362 0.09 0.98 -41.17
C ILE A 362 -0.86 1.62 -42.20
N ASN A 363 -2.14 1.32 -42.07
CA ASN A 363 -3.18 1.75 -43.02
C ASN A 363 -3.64 3.18 -42.75
N LYS A 364 -3.78 3.55 -41.47
CA LYS A 364 -4.25 4.88 -41.07
C LYS A 364 -3.76 5.25 -39.68
N ILE A 365 -3.29 6.48 -39.51
CA ILE A 365 -3.06 7.09 -38.20
C ILE A 365 -4.24 8.01 -37.90
N LEU A 366 -4.79 7.92 -36.68
CA LEU A 366 -5.92 8.77 -36.29
C LEU A 366 -5.46 10.23 -36.10
N PRO A 367 -6.36 11.22 -36.30
CA PRO A 367 -6.00 12.65 -36.24
C PRO A 367 -5.33 13.09 -34.92
N ASN A 368 -5.59 12.40 -33.82
CA ASN A 368 -4.97 12.70 -32.52
C ASN A 368 -3.54 12.14 -32.37
N GLY A 369 -3.03 11.38 -33.35
CA GLY A 369 -1.70 10.76 -33.36
C GLY A 369 -1.49 9.66 -32.30
N LYS A 370 -2.51 9.32 -31.50
CA LYS A 370 -2.37 8.38 -30.37
C LYS A 370 -2.66 6.93 -30.72
N ALA A 371 -3.26 6.69 -31.88
CA ALA A 371 -3.69 5.38 -32.32
C ALA A 371 -3.87 5.34 -33.83
N GLY A 372 -4.06 4.14 -34.37
CA GLY A 372 -4.23 3.92 -35.80
C GLY A 372 -4.79 2.53 -36.11
N PHE A 373 -4.73 2.17 -37.38
CA PHE A 373 -5.08 0.86 -37.87
C PHE A 373 -3.97 0.27 -38.73
N ILE A 374 -3.73 -1.03 -38.56
CA ILE A 374 -2.87 -1.84 -39.42
C ILE A 374 -3.76 -2.69 -40.32
N GLN A 375 -3.47 -2.72 -41.61
CA GLN A 375 -4.02 -3.68 -42.55
C GLN A 375 -3.10 -4.90 -42.56
N GLY A 376 -3.58 -6.02 -42.03
CA GLY A 376 -2.82 -7.28 -42.04
C GLY A 376 -2.78 -7.89 -43.44
N GLU A 377 -1.74 -8.67 -43.71
CA GLU A 377 -1.62 -9.49 -44.93
C GLU A 377 -2.77 -10.50 -45.06
N ASN A 378 -3.36 -10.90 -43.94
CA ASN A 378 -4.55 -11.76 -43.91
C ASN A 378 -5.87 -11.04 -44.26
N GLY A 379 -5.80 -9.79 -44.75
CA GLY A 379 -6.97 -9.00 -45.13
C GLY A 379 -7.73 -8.37 -43.96
N GLN A 380 -7.40 -8.70 -42.70
CA GLN A 380 -8.06 -8.13 -41.53
C GLN A 380 -7.45 -6.79 -41.12
N ARG A 381 -8.26 -5.96 -40.45
CA ARG A 381 -7.84 -4.65 -39.94
C ARG A 381 -7.76 -4.67 -38.43
N TYR A 382 -6.61 -4.24 -37.89
CA TYR A 382 -6.32 -4.25 -36.46
C TYR A 382 -6.18 -2.83 -35.93
N TYR A 383 -6.87 -2.51 -34.84
CA TYR A 383 -6.64 -1.27 -34.12
C TYR A 383 -5.28 -1.35 -33.40
N PHE A 384 -4.55 -0.25 -33.31
CA PHE A 384 -3.36 -0.16 -32.46
C PHE A 384 -3.27 1.18 -31.75
N ARG A 385 -2.55 1.19 -30.63
CA ARG A 385 -2.16 2.41 -29.91
C ARG A 385 -0.70 2.72 -30.18
N MET A 386 -0.37 4.00 -30.25
CA MET A 386 1.00 4.46 -30.54
C MET A 386 2.03 3.93 -29.51
N ASN A 387 1.61 3.76 -28.26
CA ASN A 387 2.45 3.20 -27.20
C ASN A 387 2.78 1.71 -27.37
N SER A 388 2.15 1.01 -28.33
CA SER A 388 2.42 -0.39 -28.66
C SER A 388 3.59 -0.57 -29.63
N ILE A 389 4.17 0.52 -30.15
CA ILE A 389 5.34 0.49 -31.03
C ILE A 389 6.63 0.36 -30.21
N CYS A 390 7.40 -0.69 -30.47
CA CYS A 390 8.61 -1.03 -29.73
C CYS A 390 9.84 -0.24 -30.18
N ASN A 391 10.02 -0.04 -31.48
CA ASN A 391 11.20 0.61 -32.06
C ASN A 391 10.97 2.10 -32.34
N ARG A 392 10.71 2.87 -31.28
CA ARG A 392 10.33 4.31 -31.33
C ARG A 392 11.29 5.25 -32.05
N LYS A 393 12.50 4.82 -32.39
CA LYS A 393 13.45 5.61 -33.18
C LYS A 393 13.08 5.65 -34.67
N MET A 394 12.23 4.76 -35.14
CA MET A 394 11.75 4.76 -36.53
C MET A 394 10.53 5.66 -36.68
N SER A 395 10.43 6.35 -37.81
CA SER A 395 9.26 7.18 -38.09
C SER A 395 8.02 6.31 -38.27
N VAL A 396 6.93 6.70 -37.59
CA VAL A 396 5.64 6.02 -37.67
C VAL A 396 4.81 6.76 -38.71
N GLU A 397 4.68 6.17 -39.89
CA GLU A 397 4.00 6.77 -41.03
C GLU A 397 3.02 5.77 -41.67
N GLU A 398 1.96 6.29 -42.28
CA GLU A 398 1.06 5.48 -43.12
C GLU A 398 1.86 4.88 -44.28
N GLY A 399 1.56 3.63 -44.64
CA GLY A 399 2.28 2.88 -45.68
C GLY A 399 3.51 2.11 -45.18
N LYS A 400 3.96 2.30 -43.93
CA LYS A 400 5.07 1.51 -43.37
C LYS A 400 4.67 0.07 -43.07
N GLU A 401 5.54 -0.86 -43.47
CA GLU A 401 5.42 -2.27 -43.11
C GLU A 401 5.73 -2.50 -41.63
N VAL A 402 4.98 -3.41 -41.02
CA VAL A 402 5.09 -3.75 -39.60
C VAL A 402 4.93 -5.24 -39.37
N THR A 403 5.55 -5.71 -38.28
CA THR A 403 5.22 -7.00 -37.66
C THR A 403 4.60 -6.78 -36.29
N PHE A 404 3.63 -7.60 -35.89
CA PHE A 404 2.88 -7.42 -34.65
C PHE A 404 2.30 -8.73 -34.12
N TYR A 405 1.95 -8.75 -32.84
CA TYR A 405 1.08 -9.77 -32.24
C TYR A 405 -0.31 -9.18 -32.03
N THR A 406 -1.28 -10.01 -31.68
CA THR A 406 -2.65 -9.56 -31.44
C THR A 406 -3.11 -9.97 -30.05
N LYS A 407 -3.95 -9.14 -29.45
CA LYS A 407 -4.70 -9.50 -28.24
C LYS A 407 -6.16 -9.16 -28.41
N GLU A 408 -7.02 -9.90 -27.72
CA GLU A 408 -8.42 -9.52 -27.62
C GLU A 408 -8.56 -8.13 -26.98
N SER A 409 -9.48 -7.36 -27.52
CA SER A 409 -9.81 -6.00 -27.10
C SER A 409 -11.30 -5.75 -27.36
N PHE A 410 -11.82 -4.63 -26.89
CA PHE A 410 -13.24 -4.29 -27.07
C PHE A 410 -13.39 -3.00 -27.87
N ASP A 411 -14.05 -3.10 -29.03
CA ASP A 411 -14.41 -1.94 -29.83
C ASP A 411 -15.64 -1.29 -29.19
N ARG A 412 -15.39 -0.21 -28.43
CA ARG A 412 -16.45 0.53 -27.73
C ARG A 412 -17.45 1.19 -28.69
N VAL A 413 -17.02 1.51 -29.92
CA VAL A 413 -17.88 2.16 -30.92
C VAL A 413 -18.83 1.15 -31.54
N LYS A 414 -18.32 -0.06 -31.83
CA LYS A 414 -19.12 -1.14 -32.44
C LYS A 414 -19.71 -2.13 -31.44
N HIS A 415 -19.46 -1.93 -30.15
CA HIS A 415 -19.93 -2.74 -29.03
C HIS A 415 -19.66 -4.24 -29.21
N ARG A 416 -18.46 -4.60 -29.67
CA ARG A 416 -18.07 -5.99 -29.97
C ARG A 416 -16.62 -6.27 -29.61
N VAL A 417 -16.33 -7.56 -29.38
CA VAL A 417 -14.94 -8.05 -29.28
C VAL A 417 -14.21 -7.80 -30.60
N SER A 418 -12.96 -7.37 -30.49
CA SER A 418 -12.07 -7.04 -31.60
C SER A 418 -10.65 -7.48 -31.27
N MET A 419 -9.74 -7.40 -32.25
CA MET A 419 -8.32 -7.70 -32.06
C MET A 419 -7.50 -6.41 -32.14
N GLU A 420 -6.70 -6.16 -31.11
CA GLU A 420 -5.76 -5.05 -31.04
C GLU A 420 -4.35 -5.55 -31.38
N ALA A 421 -3.65 -4.83 -32.26
CA ALA A 421 -2.25 -5.09 -32.56
C ALA A 421 -1.35 -4.53 -31.45
N ILE A 422 -0.45 -5.38 -30.98
CA ILE A 422 0.48 -5.11 -29.88
C ILE A 422 1.92 -5.52 -30.26
N GLU A 423 2.89 -4.98 -29.52
CA GLU A 423 4.32 -5.22 -29.74
C GLU A 423 4.74 -4.99 -31.20
N ILE A 424 4.34 -3.85 -31.72
CA ILE A 424 4.49 -3.49 -33.12
C ILE A 424 5.95 -3.11 -33.38
N VAL A 425 6.54 -3.74 -34.39
CA VAL A 425 7.89 -3.43 -34.86
C VAL A 425 7.78 -2.96 -36.30
N ILE A 426 8.22 -1.72 -36.55
CA ILE A 426 8.33 -1.17 -37.91
C ILE A 426 9.48 -1.87 -38.64
N CYS A 427 9.19 -2.39 -39.82
CA CYS A 427 10.18 -3.02 -40.70
C CYS A 427 11.13 -1.95 -41.26
N LYS A 428 12.39 -2.33 -41.49
CA LYS A 428 13.41 -1.43 -42.04
C LYS A 428 13.18 -1.14 -43.50
#